data_AF-G2T0K2-F1
#
_entry.id   AF-G2T0K2-F1
#
_cell.length_a   1.000
_cell.length_b   1.000
_cell.length_c   1.000
_cell.angle_alpha   90.00
_cell.angle_beta   90.00
_cell.angle_gamma   90.00
#
_symmetry.space_group_name_H-M   'P 1'
#
loop_
_entity.id
_entity.type
_entity.pdbx_description
1 polymer ?
#
loop_
_entity_poly.entity_id
_entity_poly.type
_entity_poly.pdbx_seq_one_letter_code
_entity_poly.pdbx_strand_id
1 'polypeptide(L)'
;MKVKCMGTIIRRNERSWAIVIISEIKVMLNGLGLKIKSAGGESTLSVNKKSMFPDVLLYEDEAQTKILQGWELKMPDVLITDEALIADATRKAKALGLNSFVIWNFTYGKLYIQNKQGFFEEAKVWDGTSHIKSREDVTTYKAEWLPIIKEIVMTVNEYLVNGRIVTSSIVNTISDGLMTELIQRNKELVAENIMIESSKNMQMERRLKVWWNAFHEEYDKDENNMYSAYAKSVLLNWTNRVMFANAIKKYHNCAYAIKDIDYTTSPNDGNNIIEHIVEQGDFYNVFKPLEFNEVIPEDTWIDIVDYNQFLIENNIEKIEQGVLQDILEKTVNTAKREIRGQYATPYRLADILCQITVQDWNKDCADLCAGTGTIAKAIINNKAQRIHRADKAFMTTWMSDKYAYPLQIANIAVTDIHALNIPINMFTTDIFEVETGDKIKIKNPIDGSDIEEIIPQFGTIVSNLPFVEYNKVADDEQEYIAQWREKITNSTGIKFTRKTDLYNYIPFKLYELLVSDE
;
A
#
# COMPACT_ATOMS: atom_id res chain seq x y z
N MET A 1 -63.87 -11.09 -5.24
CA MET A 1 -62.54 -10.86 -5.87
C MET A 1 -61.48 -11.00 -4.80
N LYS A 2 -60.66 -12.05 -4.86
CA LYS A 2 -59.53 -12.26 -3.95
C LYS A 2 -58.33 -11.45 -4.44
N VAL A 3 -57.80 -10.60 -3.57
CA VAL A 3 -56.52 -9.90 -3.75
C VAL A 3 -55.40 -10.95 -3.68
N LYS A 4 -54.64 -11.08 -4.76
CA LYS A 4 -53.41 -11.88 -4.80
C LYS A 4 -52.30 -11.03 -4.16
N CYS A 5 -51.89 -11.37 -2.94
CA CYS A 5 -50.62 -10.89 -2.40
C CYS A 5 -49.49 -11.54 -3.21
N MET A 6 -48.71 -10.73 -3.92
CA MET A 6 -47.41 -11.15 -4.44
C MET A 6 -46.47 -11.28 -3.25
N GLY A 7 -46.19 -12.52 -2.83
CA GLY A 7 -45.12 -12.79 -1.87
C GLY A 7 -43.78 -12.46 -2.50
N THR A 8 -42.97 -11.67 -1.79
CA THR A 8 -41.58 -11.40 -2.13
C THR A 8 -40.81 -12.73 -2.09
N ILE A 9 -40.40 -13.26 -3.24
CA ILE A 9 -39.54 -14.45 -3.31
C ILE A 9 -38.11 -13.99 -3.03
N ILE A 10 -37.62 -14.23 -1.81
CA ILE A 10 -36.21 -14.03 -1.46
C ILE A 10 -35.40 -15.19 -2.07
N ARG A 11 -34.77 -14.98 -3.23
CA ARG A 11 -33.78 -15.92 -3.77
C ARG A 11 -32.44 -15.67 -3.08
N ARG A 12 -31.99 -16.61 -2.24
CA ARG A 12 -30.65 -16.55 -1.63
C ARG A 12 -29.59 -16.91 -2.66
N ASN A 13 -28.63 -16.01 -2.87
CA ASN A 13 -27.44 -16.22 -3.69
C ASN A 13 -26.27 -16.77 -2.84
N GLU A 14 -25.15 -17.08 -3.50
CA GLU A 14 -23.89 -17.56 -2.91
C GLU A 14 -23.50 -16.76 -1.65
N ARG A 15 -23.58 -15.42 -1.73
CA ARG A 15 -23.25 -14.49 -0.63
C ARG A 15 -24.13 -14.70 0.60
N SER A 16 -25.44 -14.86 0.39
CA SER A 16 -26.38 -15.11 1.48
C SER A 16 -26.03 -16.39 2.23
N TRP A 17 -25.52 -17.40 1.53
CA TRP A 17 -25.08 -18.65 2.13
C TRP A 17 -23.71 -18.56 2.79
N ALA A 18 -22.78 -17.75 2.26
CA ALA A 18 -21.52 -17.44 2.92
C ALA A 18 -21.75 -16.85 4.32
N ILE A 19 -22.62 -15.85 4.45
CA ILE A 19 -23.01 -15.24 5.73
C ILE A 19 -23.56 -16.29 6.72
N VAL A 20 -24.41 -17.20 6.21
CA VAL A 20 -24.94 -18.29 7.04
C VAL A 20 -23.81 -19.20 7.49
N ILE A 21 -22.94 -19.67 6.58
CA ILE A 21 -21.81 -20.55 6.92
C ILE A 21 -20.89 -19.88 7.95
N ILE A 22 -20.49 -18.62 7.75
CA ILE A 22 -19.66 -17.87 8.70
C ILE A 22 -20.30 -17.82 10.08
N SER A 23 -21.60 -17.53 10.14
CA SER A 23 -22.35 -17.46 11.39
C SER A 23 -22.40 -18.81 12.10
N GLU A 24 -22.66 -19.89 11.36
CA GLU A 24 -22.70 -21.25 11.91
C GLU A 24 -21.31 -21.72 12.37
N ILE A 25 -20.24 -21.37 11.65
CA ILE A 25 -18.86 -21.64 12.07
C ILE A 25 -18.58 -20.92 13.40
N LYS A 26 -18.89 -19.62 13.52
CA LYS A 26 -18.70 -18.89 14.79
C LYS A 26 -19.44 -19.54 15.95
N VAL A 27 -20.71 -19.92 15.76
CA VAL A 27 -21.50 -20.61 16.78
C VAL A 27 -20.86 -21.94 17.18
N MET A 28 -20.34 -22.69 16.20
CA MET A 28 -19.69 -23.98 16.45
C MET A 28 -18.37 -23.86 17.20
N LEU A 29 -17.60 -22.80 16.95
CA LEU A 29 -16.33 -22.56 17.62
C LEU A 29 -16.51 -22.25 19.11
N ASN A 30 -17.68 -21.74 19.52
CA ASN A 30 -17.99 -21.48 20.93
C ASN A 30 -17.89 -22.78 21.77
N GLY A 31 -16.98 -22.77 22.73
CA GLY A 31 -16.76 -23.90 23.64
C GLY A 31 -15.80 -24.98 23.11
N LEU A 32 -15.23 -24.81 21.90
CA LEU A 32 -14.18 -25.69 21.39
C LEU A 32 -12.79 -25.09 21.60
N GLY A 33 -11.85 -25.91 22.08
CA GLY A 33 -10.44 -25.55 22.25
C GLY A 33 -9.61 -25.60 20.97
N LEU A 34 -10.17 -25.20 19.82
CA LEU A 34 -9.48 -25.28 18.51
C LEU A 34 -8.45 -24.17 18.33
N LYS A 35 -7.56 -24.33 17.35
CA LYS A 35 -6.66 -23.25 16.87
C LYS A 35 -7.43 -22.20 16.08
N ILE A 36 -8.47 -22.63 15.35
CA ILE A 36 -9.43 -21.72 14.71
C ILE A 36 -10.29 -21.09 15.81
N LYS A 37 -10.34 -19.76 15.88
CA LYS A 37 -11.11 -19.00 16.87
C LYS A 37 -12.26 -18.22 16.26
N SER A 38 -12.11 -17.74 15.03
CA SER A 38 -13.16 -16.95 14.38
C SER A 38 -13.25 -17.25 12.89
N ALA A 39 -14.31 -16.73 12.27
CA ALA A 39 -14.52 -16.74 10.82
C ALA A 39 -15.00 -15.38 10.32
N GLY A 40 -14.67 -15.01 9.10
CA GLY A 40 -15.09 -13.78 8.42
C GLY A 40 -15.25 -14.03 6.93
N GLY A 41 -15.43 -12.99 6.14
CA GLY A 41 -15.56 -13.11 4.69
C GLY A 41 -16.24 -11.89 4.08
N GLU A 42 -15.99 -11.68 2.79
CA GLU A 42 -16.44 -10.47 2.11
C GLU A 42 -17.96 -10.40 1.92
N SER A 43 -18.47 -9.17 2.06
CA SER A 43 -19.73 -8.72 1.49
C SER A 43 -19.51 -7.90 0.21
N THR A 44 -18.82 -8.44 -0.80
CA THR A 44 -18.60 -7.73 -2.07
C THR A 44 -19.89 -7.57 -2.86
N LEU A 45 -20.07 -6.43 -3.56
CA LEU A 45 -21.20 -6.13 -4.44
C LEU A 45 -20.83 -6.12 -5.93
N SER A 46 -19.77 -6.80 -6.39
CA SER A 46 -19.45 -6.80 -7.83
C SER A 46 -20.35 -7.76 -8.62
N VAL A 47 -20.94 -7.30 -9.73
CA VAL A 47 -21.83 -8.12 -10.60
C VAL A 47 -21.03 -8.78 -11.73
N ASN A 48 -19.83 -8.28 -12.06
CA ASN A 48 -19.12 -8.66 -13.29
C ASN A 48 -17.62 -9.03 -13.16
N LYS A 49 -16.99 -8.91 -11.97
CA LYS A 49 -15.56 -9.25 -11.76
C LYS A 49 -15.37 -10.24 -10.62
N LYS A 50 -14.39 -11.16 -10.76
CA LYS A 50 -13.98 -12.08 -9.68
C LYS A 50 -13.51 -11.27 -8.46
N SER A 51 -13.95 -11.60 -7.26
CA SER A 51 -13.51 -10.91 -6.03
C SER A 51 -12.00 -11.09 -5.80
N MET A 52 -11.38 -10.13 -5.11
CA MET A 52 -10.01 -10.24 -4.64
C MET A 52 -9.82 -11.29 -3.52
N PHE A 53 -10.86 -11.59 -2.77
CA PHE A 53 -10.79 -12.36 -1.53
C PHE A 53 -11.68 -13.61 -1.53
N PRO A 54 -11.40 -14.59 -0.65
CA PRO A 54 -12.27 -15.76 -0.46
C PRO A 54 -13.62 -15.40 0.19
N ASP A 55 -14.65 -16.21 -0.10
CA ASP A 55 -15.99 -16.06 0.47
C ASP A 55 -16.02 -16.27 2.00
N VAL A 56 -15.13 -17.11 2.52
CA VAL A 56 -14.96 -17.35 3.96
C VAL A 56 -13.47 -17.33 4.32
N LEU A 57 -13.13 -16.64 5.39
CA LEU A 57 -11.80 -16.62 6.01
C LEU A 57 -11.88 -17.21 7.42
N LEU A 58 -10.91 -18.03 7.78
CA LEU A 58 -10.75 -18.60 9.13
C LEU A 58 -9.60 -17.91 9.86
N TYR A 59 -9.75 -17.65 11.16
CA TYR A 59 -8.81 -16.85 11.95
C TYR A 59 -8.33 -17.55 13.22
N GLU A 60 -7.09 -17.29 13.63
CA GLU A 60 -6.48 -17.80 14.88
C GLU A 60 -6.94 -17.02 16.12
N ASP A 61 -7.56 -15.86 15.92
CA ASP A 61 -7.97 -14.94 16.97
C ASP A 61 -9.31 -14.27 16.65
N GLU A 62 -9.98 -13.76 17.68
CA GLU A 62 -11.28 -13.06 17.53
C GLU A 62 -11.13 -11.64 16.95
N ALA A 63 -9.94 -11.05 17.06
CA ALA A 63 -9.63 -9.75 16.49
C ALA A 63 -9.36 -9.80 14.97
N GLN A 64 -9.37 -11.01 14.37
CA GLN A 64 -9.14 -11.28 12.95
C GLN A 64 -7.76 -10.83 12.46
N THR A 65 -6.74 -10.93 13.32
CA THR A 65 -5.37 -10.48 13.02
C THR A 65 -4.46 -11.55 12.43
N LYS A 66 -4.92 -12.81 12.37
CA LYS A 66 -4.14 -13.91 11.80
C LYS A 66 -5.00 -14.87 11.00
N ILE A 67 -4.83 -14.82 9.69
CA ILE A 67 -5.57 -15.64 8.74
C ILE A 67 -4.97 -17.05 8.69
N LEU A 68 -5.85 -18.05 8.85
CA LEU A 68 -5.52 -19.46 8.84
C LEU A 68 -5.79 -20.12 7.50
N GLN A 69 -6.91 -19.77 6.85
CA GLN A 69 -7.33 -20.38 5.58
C GLN A 69 -8.43 -19.54 4.91
N GLY A 70 -8.56 -19.63 3.58
CA GLY A 70 -9.67 -19.09 2.81
C GLY A 70 -10.49 -20.18 2.11
N TRP A 71 -11.81 -20.00 2.00
CA TRP A 71 -12.73 -20.90 1.31
C TRP A 71 -13.45 -20.18 0.16
N GLU A 72 -13.55 -20.85 -0.98
CA GLU A 72 -14.40 -20.48 -2.10
C GLU A 72 -15.71 -21.26 -2.04
N LEU A 73 -16.82 -20.55 -2.07
CA LEU A 73 -18.16 -21.11 -2.07
C LEU A 73 -18.78 -20.97 -3.46
N LYS A 74 -19.48 -22.02 -3.87
CA LYS A 74 -20.34 -22.04 -5.06
C LYS A 74 -21.67 -22.69 -4.72
N MET A 75 -22.63 -22.61 -5.65
CA MET A 75 -23.90 -23.33 -5.53
C MET A 75 -23.82 -24.71 -6.21
N PRO A 76 -24.72 -25.66 -5.89
CA PRO A 76 -24.70 -27.02 -6.45
C PRO A 76 -24.71 -27.13 -7.97
N ASP A 77 -25.25 -26.10 -8.64
CA ASP A 77 -25.30 -25.95 -10.09
C ASP A 77 -23.95 -25.61 -10.73
N VAL A 78 -22.90 -25.40 -9.93
CA VAL A 78 -21.54 -25.06 -10.38
C VAL A 78 -20.57 -26.17 -10.00
N LEU A 79 -19.83 -26.68 -10.98
CA LEU A 79 -18.74 -27.65 -10.76
C LEU A 79 -17.55 -26.96 -10.10
N ILE A 80 -16.99 -27.57 -9.05
CA ILE A 80 -15.83 -27.03 -8.33
C ILE A 80 -14.50 -27.65 -8.76
N THR A 81 -14.51 -28.49 -9.79
CA THR A 81 -13.31 -29.07 -10.41
C THR A 81 -12.82 -28.26 -11.61
N ASP A 82 -13.42 -27.11 -11.88
CA ASP A 82 -13.04 -26.21 -12.95
C ASP A 82 -11.65 -25.63 -12.71
N GLU A 83 -10.77 -25.71 -13.71
CA GLU A 83 -9.38 -25.25 -13.60
C GLU A 83 -9.30 -23.74 -13.35
N ALA A 84 -10.21 -22.94 -13.93
CA ALA A 84 -10.22 -21.49 -13.73
C ALA A 84 -10.71 -21.09 -12.33
N LEU A 85 -11.56 -21.90 -11.70
CA LEU A 85 -11.94 -21.73 -10.30
C LEU A 85 -10.78 -22.11 -9.35
N ILE A 86 -10.13 -23.25 -9.60
CA ILE A 86 -8.98 -23.70 -8.80
C ILE A 86 -7.82 -22.72 -8.92
N ALA A 87 -7.57 -22.19 -10.12
CA ALA A 87 -6.55 -21.17 -10.36
C ALA A 87 -6.86 -19.87 -9.61
N ASP A 88 -8.12 -19.43 -9.57
CA ASP A 88 -8.53 -18.24 -8.83
C ASP A 88 -8.40 -18.44 -7.32
N ALA A 89 -8.86 -19.58 -6.78
CA ALA A 89 -8.68 -19.93 -5.36
C ALA A 89 -7.19 -20.00 -4.98
N THR A 90 -6.36 -20.55 -5.87
CA THR A 90 -4.90 -20.60 -5.70
C THR A 90 -4.28 -19.21 -5.66
N ARG A 91 -4.69 -18.31 -6.57
CA ARG A 91 -4.24 -16.90 -6.59
C ARG A 91 -4.57 -16.20 -5.28
N LYS A 92 -5.82 -16.32 -4.80
CA LYS A 92 -6.26 -15.74 -3.52
C LYS A 92 -5.49 -16.30 -2.33
N ALA A 93 -5.28 -17.61 -2.27
CA ALA A 93 -4.50 -18.23 -1.21
C ALA A 93 -3.05 -17.70 -1.18
N LYS A 94 -2.41 -17.58 -2.35
CA LYS A 94 -1.06 -17.00 -2.47
C LYS A 94 -1.02 -15.53 -2.06
N ALA A 95 -1.98 -14.71 -2.49
CA ALA A 95 -2.09 -13.31 -2.10
C ALA A 95 -2.27 -13.14 -0.58
N LEU A 96 -2.93 -14.10 0.07
CA LEU A 96 -3.07 -14.14 1.52
C LEU A 96 -1.87 -14.74 2.26
N GLY A 97 -0.85 -15.25 1.54
CA GLY A 97 0.31 -15.94 2.11
C GLY A 97 0.00 -17.34 2.66
N LEU A 98 -1.10 -17.94 2.22
CA LEU A 98 -1.61 -19.22 2.71
C LEU A 98 -1.14 -20.37 1.82
N ASN A 99 -0.88 -21.52 2.44
CA ASN A 99 -0.51 -22.74 1.73
C ASN A 99 -1.70 -23.70 1.51
N SER A 100 -2.94 -23.27 1.78
CA SER A 100 -4.13 -24.10 1.58
C SER A 100 -5.39 -23.28 1.36
N PHE A 101 -6.40 -23.90 0.74
CA PHE A 101 -7.75 -23.35 0.61
C PHE A 101 -8.78 -24.49 0.47
N VAL A 102 -10.05 -24.16 0.71
CA VAL A 102 -11.19 -25.08 0.49
C VAL A 102 -12.06 -24.56 -0.65
N ILE A 103 -12.60 -25.45 -1.46
CA ILE A 103 -13.70 -25.14 -2.37
C ILE A 103 -14.90 -26.01 -2.00
N TRP A 104 -16.08 -25.40 -1.86
CA TRP A 104 -17.32 -26.08 -1.47
C TRP A 104 -18.50 -25.63 -2.33
N ASN A 105 -19.34 -26.57 -2.79
CA ASN A 105 -20.56 -26.24 -3.53
C ASN A 105 -21.85 -26.88 -3.00
N PHE A 106 -21.88 -27.27 -1.72
CA PHE A 106 -22.98 -28.01 -1.09
C PHE A 106 -23.20 -29.44 -1.61
N THR A 107 -22.73 -29.78 -2.81
CA THR A 107 -22.76 -31.15 -3.34
C THR A 107 -21.55 -31.95 -2.86
N TYR A 108 -20.37 -31.34 -2.90
CA TYR A 108 -19.11 -31.89 -2.44
C TYR A 108 -18.11 -30.77 -2.15
N GLY A 109 -16.99 -31.15 -1.52
CA GLY A 109 -15.94 -30.25 -1.07
C GLY A 109 -14.56 -30.79 -1.36
N LYS A 110 -13.61 -29.89 -1.57
CA LYS A 110 -12.21 -30.23 -1.75
C LYS A 110 -11.31 -29.31 -0.94
N LEU A 111 -10.34 -29.89 -0.25
CA LEU A 111 -9.23 -29.18 0.38
C LEU A 111 -8.02 -29.30 -0.53
N TYR A 112 -7.39 -28.17 -0.81
CA TYR A 112 -6.13 -28.10 -1.54
C TYR A 112 -5.01 -27.63 -0.62
N ILE A 113 -3.84 -28.24 -0.73
CA ILE A 113 -2.63 -27.89 0.04
C ILE A 113 -1.45 -27.76 -0.90
N GLN A 114 -0.60 -26.77 -0.64
CA GLN A 114 0.62 -26.54 -1.39
C GLN A 114 1.67 -27.59 -1.05
N ASN A 115 2.19 -28.26 -2.08
CA ASN A 115 3.31 -29.18 -1.95
C ASN A 115 4.66 -28.44 -1.93
N LYS A 116 5.75 -29.19 -1.77
CA LYS A 116 7.11 -28.64 -1.67
C LYS A 116 7.58 -27.91 -2.93
N GLN A 117 6.98 -28.21 -4.08
CA GLN A 117 7.25 -27.57 -5.37
C GLN A 117 6.42 -26.30 -5.57
N GLY A 118 5.55 -25.94 -4.63
CA GLY A 118 4.73 -24.74 -4.68
C GLY A 118 3.39 -24.89 -5.41
N PHE A 119 3.04 -26.11 -5.83
CA PHE A 119 1.76 -26.41 -6.49
C PHE A 119 0.71 -26.85 -5.48
N PHE A 120 -0.54 -26.44 -5.69
CA PHE A 120 -1.67 -26.84 -4.85
C PHE A 120 -2.24 -28.17 -5.36
N GLU A 121 -2.28 -29.17 -4.48
CA GLU A 121 -2.80 -30.50 -4.77
C GLU A 121 -3.97 -30.86 -3.84
N GLU A 122 -4.85 -31.74 -4.32
CA GLU A 122 -6.01 -32.21 -3.57
C GLU A 122 -5.54 -33.04 -2.36
N ALA A 123 -5.93 -32.63 -1.16
CA ALA A 123 -5.55 -33.26 0.09
C ALA A 123 -6.69 -34.02 0.78
N LYS A 124 -7.95 -33.60 0.53
CA LYS A 124 -9.15 -34.22 1.10
C LYS A 124 -10.37 -33.89 0.22
N VAL A 125 -11.30 -34.84 0.13
CA VAL A 125 -12.61 -34.69 -0.52
C VAL A 125 -13.73 -35.02 0.48
N TRP A 126 -14.82 -34.27 0.41
CA TRP A 126 -16.08 -34.54 1.11
C TRP A 126 -17.20 -34.70 0.10
N ASP A 127 -17.84 -35.86 0.03
CA ASP A 127 -18.87 -36.21 -0.97
C ASP A 127 -20.21 -36.66 -0.33
N GLY A 128 -20.34 -36.50 0.99
CA GLY A 128 -21.48 -36.94 1.80
C GLY A 128 -22.83 -36.27 1.46
N THR A 129 -22.84 -35.22 0.63
CA THR A 129 -24.05 -34.49 0.22
C THR A 129 -24.25 -34.50 -1.29
N SER A 130 -23.74 -35.53 -1.97
CA SER A 130 -23.80 -35.64 -3.44
C SER A 130 -25.20 -35.60 -4.04
N HIS A 131 -26.26 -35.81 -3.26
CA HIS A 131 -27.67 -35.72 -3.67
C HIS A 131 -28.20 -34.27 -3.77
N ILE A 132 -27.53 -33.28 -3.15
CA ILE A 132 -27.88 -31.86 -3.26
C ILE A 132 -27.43 -31.38 -4.64
N LYS A 133 -28.36 -31.02 -5.54
CA LYS A 133 -28.04 -30.66 -6.94
C LYS A 133 -28.56 -29.30 -7.39
N SER A 134 -29.50 -28.72 -6.64
CA SER A 134 -30.13 -27.44 -6.95
C SER A 134 -29.94 -26.40 -5.84
N ARG A 135 -30.22 -25.13 -6.15
CA ARG A 135 -30.16 -24.05 -5.16
C ARG A 135 -31.24 -24.21 -4.08
N GLU A 136 -32.39 -24.77 -4.43
CA GLU A 136 -33.48 -25.10 -3.52
C GLU A 136 -33.07 -26.19 -2.53
N ASP A 137 -32.33 -27.21 -2.99
CA ASP A 137 -31.82 -28.30 -2.15
C ASP A 137 -30.95 -27.79 -1.00
N VAL A 138 -30.17 -26.72 -1.22
CA VAL A 138 -29.33 -26.11 -0.17
C VAL A 138 -30.17 -25.69 1.03
N THR A 139 -31.38 -25.15 0.80
CA THR A 139 -32.28 -24.78 1.90
C THR A 139 -32.89 -26.02 2.54
N THR A 140 -33.38 -26.94 1.71
CA THR A 140 -34.09 -28.16 2.14
C THR A 140 -33.21 -29.05 3.01
N TYR A 141 -31.96 -29.27 2.60
CA TYR A 141 -31.05 -30.22 3.23
C TYR A 141 -30.02 -29.53 4.14
N LYS A 142 -30.36 -28.37 4.73
CA LYS A 142 -29.49 -27.65 5.68
C LYS A 142 -29.00 -28.53 6.82
N ALA A 143 -29.86 -29.38 7.36
CA ALA A 143 -29.51 -30.30 8.43
C ALA A 143 -28.46 -31.35 8.03
N GLU A 144 -28.27 -31.60 6.72
CA GLU A 144 -27.36 -32.61 6.19
C GLU A 144 -25.99 -32.04 5.81
N TRP A 145 -25.95 -30.87 5.16
CA TRP A 145 -24.67 -30.26 4.80
C TRP A 145 -24.00 -29.51 5.95
N LEU A 146 -24.74 -29.03 6.95
CA LEU A 146 -24.16 -28.33 8.09
C LEU A 146 -23.19 -29.21 8.92
N PRO A 147 -23.49 -30.49 9.19
CA PRO A 147 -22.52 -31.43 9.75
C PRO A 147 -21.24 -31.58 8.91
N ILE A 148 -21.31 -31.50 7.58
CA ILE A 148 -20.13 -31.57 6.71
C ILE A 148 -19.27 -30.31 6.87
N ILE A 149 -19.88 -29.11 6.97
CA ILE A 149 -19.13 -27.88 7.30
C ILE A 149 -18.36 -28.03 8.61
N LYS A 150 -18.99 -28.64 9.63
CA LYS A 150 -18.31 -28.97 10.89
C LYS A 150 -17.13 -29.92 10.69
N GLU A 151 -17.30 -30.96 9.89
CA GLU A 151 -16.21 -31.89 9.57
C GLU A 151 -15.06 -31.18 8.84
N ILE A 152 -15.35 -30.28 7.89
CA ILE A 152 -14.35 -29.49 7.19
C ILE A 152 -13.55 -28.64 8.19
N VAL A 153 -14.22 -27.87 9.07
CA VAL A 153 -13.55 -27.05 10.10
C VAL A 153 -12.66 -27.90 11.00
N MET A 154 -13.15 -29.06 11.46
CA MET A 154 -12.38 -29.97 12.32
C MET A 154 -11.16 -30.55 11.60
N THR A 155 -11.31 -30.93 10.32
CA THR A 155 -10.21 -31.45 9.49
C THR A 155 -9.15 -30.37 9.25
N VAL A 156 -9.58 -29.15 8.90
CA VAL A 156 -8.67 -28.01 8.71
C VAL A 156 -7.92 -27.72 10.01
N ASN A 157 -8.60 -27.74 11.16
CA ASN A 157 -7.95 -27.59 12.46
C ASN A 157 -6.92 -28.69 12.74
N GLU A 158 -7.24 -29.95 12.45
CA GLU A 158 -6.29 -31.07 12.60
C GLU A 158 -5.03 -30.83 11.76
N TYR A 159 -5.19 -30.41 10.51
CA TYR A 159 -4.08 -30.15 9.60
C TYR A 159 -3.24 -28.93 10.05
N LEU A 160 -3.87 -27.93 10.66
CA LEU A 160 -3.21 -26.78 11.29
C LEU A 160 -2.40 -27.18 12.54
N VAL A 161 -2.91 -28.09 13.36
CA VAL A 161 -2.22 -28.61 14.56
C VAL A 161 -1.03 -29.49 14.16
N ASN A 162 -1.20 -30.31 13.13
CA ASN A 162 -0.17 -31.21 12.63
C ASN A 162 0.86 -30.52 11.69
N GLY A 163 0.73 -29.21 11.48
CA GLY A 163 1.67 -28.40 10.70
C GLY A 163 1.62 -28.62 9.18
N ARG A 164 0.58 -29.27 8.66
CA ARG A 164 0.37 -29.41 7.20
C ARG A 164 -0.16 -28.12 6.57
N ILE A 165 -0.99 -27.39 7.31
CA ILE A 165 -1.43 -26.04 6.94
C ILE A 165 -0.60 -25.02 7.72
N VAL A 166 -0.07 -24.04 7.01
CA VAL A 166 0.76 -22.95 7.51
C VAL A 166 -0.01 -21.64 7.35
N THR A 167 0.16 -20.76 8.33
CA THR A 167 -0.55 -19.49 8.45
C THR A 167 0.34 -18.34 8.00
N SER A 168 -0.26 -17.25 7.52
CA SER A 168 0.45 -15.98 7.28
C SER A 168 0.21 -15.01 8.42
N SER A 169 1.18 -14.14 8.70
CA SER A 169 0.93 -12.96 9.53
C SER A 169 0.21 -11.90 8.70
N ILE A 170 -0.70 -11.15 9.33
CA ILE A 170 -1.42 -10.05 8.66
C ILE A 170 -0.48 -9.01 8.06
N VAL A 171 0.69 -8.79 8.67
CA VAL A 171 1.74 -7.90 8.14
C VAL A 171 2.20 -8.34 6.75
N ASN A 172 2.52 -9.62 6.58
CA ASN A 172 2.97 -10.14 5.28
C ASN A 172 1.81 -10.15 4.27
N THR A 173 0.61 -10.52 4.74
CA THR A 173 -0.58 -10.55 3.90
C THR A 173 -0.90 -9.16 3.33
N ILE A 174 -0.92 -8.11 4.16
CA ILE A 174 -1.25 -6.75 3.71
C ILE A 174 -0.13 -6.17 2.86
N SER A 175 1.08 -6.09 3.41
CA SER A 175 2.15 -5.28 2.81
C SER A 175 2.81 -5.93 1.61
N ASP A 176 2.97 -7.26 1.59
CA ASP A 176 3.60 -7.98 0.47
C ASP A 176 2.58 -8.64 -0.45
N GLY A 177 1.57 -9.31 0.12
CA GLY A 177 0.63 -10.13 -0.66
C GLY A 177 -0.41 -9.31 -1.42
N LEU A 178 -1.29 -8.64 -0.68
CA LEU A 178 -2.47 -7.95 -1.23
C LEU A 178 -2.11 -6.74 -2.08
N MET A 179 -1.14 -5.92 -1.66
CA MET A 179 -0.68 -4.79 -2.46
C MET A 179 -0.10 -5.23 -3.81
N THR A 180 0.79 -6.23 -3.82
CA THR A 180 1.37 -6.75 -5.06
C THR A 180 0.29 -7.39 -5.94
N GLU A 181 -0.64 -8.16 -5.37
CA GLU A 181 -1.77 -8.73 -6.12
C GLU A 181 -2.63 -7.64 -6.78
N LEU A 182 -3.04 -6.61 -6.03
CA LEU A 182 -3.84 -5.50 -6.55
C LEU A 182 -3.13 -4.81 -7.70
N ILE A 183 -1.83 -4.53 -7.57
CA ILE A 183 -1.03 -3.88 -8.61
C ILE A 183 -0.94 -4.77 -9.86
N GLN A 184 -0.50 -6.02 -9.71
CA GLN A 184 -0.27 -6.93 -10.84
C GLN A 184 -1.55 -7.24 -11.61
N ARG A 185 -2.66 -7.40 -10.89
CA ARG A 185 -3.97 -7.70 -11.48
C ARG A 185 -4.55 -6.54 -12.28
N ASN A 186 -4.26 -5.29 -11.89
CA ASN A 186 -4.94 -4.11 -12.44
C ASN A 186 -4.05 -3.22 -13.31
N LYS A 187 -2.73 -3.40 -13.30
CA LYS A 187 -1.77 -2.54 -14.03
C LYS A 187 -2.11 -2.38 -15.51
N GLU A 188 -2.41 -3.48 -16.20
CA GLU A 188 -2.68 -3.44 -17.65
C GLU A 188 -3.99 -2.71 -17.96
N LEU A 189 -5.05 -2.95 -17.18
CA LEU A 189 -6.35 -2.28 -17.33
C LEU A 189 -6.23 -0.76 -17.11
N VAL A 190 -5.48 -0.36 -16.08
CA VAL A 190 -5.24 1.06 -15.79
C VAL A 190 -4.39 1.69 -16.89
N ALA A 191 -3.35 1.00 -17.38
CA ALA A 191 -2.50 1.50 -18.45
C ALA A 191 -3.28 1.73 -19.76
N GLU A 192 -4.15 0.78 -20.13
CA GLU A 192 -5.02 0.92 -21.30
C GLU A 192 -5.97 2.11 -21.13
N ASN A 193 -6.59 2.26 -19.96
CA ASN A 193 -7.50 3.37 -19.68
C ASN A 193 -6.81 4.74 -19.73
N ILE A 194 -5.62 4.86 -19.12
CA ILE A 194 -4.79 6.07 -19.19
C ILE A 194 -4.43 6.39 -20.64
N MET A 195 -4.05 5.39 -21.44
CA MET A 195 -3.72 5.57 -22.86
C MET A 195 -4.93 6.06 -23.67
N ILE A 196 -6.11 5.50 -23.42
CA ILE A 196 -7.36 5.90 -24.09
C ILE A 196 -7.71 7.34 -23.72
N GLU A 197 -7.66 7.70 -22.44
CA GLU A 197 -8.00 9.05 -21.98
C GLU A 197 -6.94 10.09 -22.41
N SER A 198 -5.65 9.75 -22.40
CA SER A 198 -4.59 10.64 -22.88
C SER A 198 -4.72 10.92 -24.38
N SER A 199 -5.19 9.95 -25.18
CA SER A 199 -5.42 10.14 -26.62
C SER A 199 -6.48 11.20 -26.93
N LYS A 200 -7.38 11.46 -25.96
CA LYS A 200 -8.44 12.47 -26.05
C LYS A 200 -8.04 13.78 -25.36
N ASN A 201 -6.93 13.81 -24.61
CA ASN A 201 -6.51 14.93 -23.78
C ASN A 201 -5.01 15.25 -23.94
N MET A 202 -4.69 16.22 -24.80
CA MET A 202 -3.31 16.65 -25.06
C MET A 202 -2.60 17.18 -23.81
N GLN A 203 -3.31 17.77 -22.84
CA GLN A 203 -2.67 18.24 -21.60
C GLN A 203 -2.19 17.06 -20.77
N MET A 204 -3.03 16.02 -20.63
CA MET A 204 -2.66 14.78 -19.96
C MET A 204 -1.47 14.11 -20.65
N GLU A 205 -1.51 13.95 -21.98
CA GLU A 205 -0.39 13.35 -22.73
C GLU A 205 0.92 14.12 -22.52
N ARG A 206 0.89 15.46 -22.50
CA ARG A 206 2.09 16.28 -22.23
C ARG A 206 2.62 16.05 -20.82
N ARG A 207 1.74 16.07 -19.81
CA ARG A 207 2.10 15.82 -18.41
C ARG A 207 2.72 14.44 -18.21
N LEU A 208 2.13 13.41 -18.81
CA LEU A 208 2.66 12.05 -18.77
C LEU A 208 4.02 11.95 -19.46
N LYS A 209 4.24 12.62 -20.59
CA LYS A 209 5.56 12.66 -21.25
C LYS A 209 6.62 13.36 -20.42
N VAL A 210 6.27 14.48 -19.77
CA VAL A 210 7.18 15.17 -18.84
C VAL A 210 7.55 14.24 -17.68
N TRP A 211 6.57 13.56 -17.09
CA TRP A 211 6.81 12.55 -16.06
C TRP A 211 7.69 11.41 -16.58
N TRP A 212 7.42 10.87 -17.76
CA TRP A 212 8.20 9.78 -18.34
C TRP A 212 9.65 10.17 -18.58
N ASN A 213 9.89 11.36 -19.11
CA ASN A 213 11.27 11.85 -19.31
C ASN A 213 12.04 11.95 -18.00
N ALA A 214 11.37 12.24 -16.89
CA ALA A 214 11.99 12.31 -15.56
C ALA A 214 12.26 10.93 -14.94
N PHE A 215 11.37 9.95 -15.17
CA PHE A 215 11.37 8.69 -14.40
C PHE A 215 11.61 7.42 -15.21
N HIS A 216 11.67 7.45 -16.55
CA HIS A 216 11.68 6.21 -17.34
C HIS A 216 12.81 5.24 -16.95
N GLU A 217 13.99 5.76 -16.60
CA GLU A 217 15.13 4.93 -16.17
C GLU A 217 14.82 4.12 -14.91
N GLU A 218 13.89 4.61 -14.07
CA GLU A 218 13.42 3.91 -12.89
C GLU A 218 12.49 2.73 -13.21
N TYR A 219 12.01 2.63 -14.46
CA TYR A 219 11.07 1.62 -14.91
C TYR A 219 11.60 0.79 -16.08
N ASP A 220 12.69 1.19 -16.76
CA ASP A 220 13.24 0.54 -17.96
C ASP A 220 13.58 -0.95 -17.78
N LYS A 221 13.75 -1.42 -16.53
CA LYS A 221 14.00 -2.84 -16.20
C LYS A 221 12.73 -3.67 -15.99
N ASP A 222 11.59 -3.04 -15.80
CA ASP A 222 10.34 -3.67 -15.33
C ASP A 222 9.13 -3.36 -16.23
N GLU A 223 9.11 -2.20 -16.91
CA GLU A 223 8.00 -1.74 -17.73
C GLU A 223 8.46 -1.35 -19.13
N ASN A 224 7.64 -1.69 -20.12
CA ASN A 224 7.98 -1.51 -21.54
C ASN A 224 7.48 -0.18 -22.13
N ASN A 225 6.63 0.55 -21.41
CA ASN A 225 6.06 1.80 -21.88
C ASN A 225 5.62 2.73 -20.73
N MET A 226 5.48 4.01 -21.06
CA MET A 226 5.06 5.09 -20.17
C MET A 226 3.74 4.82 -19.43
N TYR A 227 2.72 4.30 -20.12
CA TYR A 227 1.39 4.09 -19.54
C TYR A 227 1.41 2.98 -18.49
N SER A 228 2.12 1.89 -18.74
CA SER A 228 2.30 0.79 -17.77
C SER A 228 3.07 1.25 -16.52
N ALA A 229 4.12 2.05 -16.70
CA ALA A 229 4.86 2.66 -15.60
C ALA A 229 4.00 3.63 -14.78
N TYR A 230 3.23 4.50 -15.45
CA TYR A 230 2.35 5.45 -14.76
C TYR A 230 1.20 4.75 -14.05
N ALA A 231 0.59 3.74 -14.67
CA ALA A 231 -0.45 2.92 -14.06
C ALA A 231 0.01 2.28 -12.75
N LYS A 232 1.25 1.77 -12.72
CA LYS A 232 1.87 1.23 -11.52
C LYS A 232 1.99 2.30 -10.42
N SER A 233 2.42 3.51 -10.76
CA SER A 233 2.50 4.65 -9.82
C SER A 233 1.14 5.08 -9.28
N VAL A 234 0.10 5.09 -10.12
CA VAL A 234 -1.28 5.38 -9.72
C VAL A 234 -1.79 4.33 -8.72
N LEU A 235 -1.59 3.04 -8.99
CA LEU A 235 -2.02 1.94 -8.11
C LEU A 235 -1.27 1.97 -6.77
N LEU A 236 0.04 2.26 -6.79
CA LEU A 236 0.83 2.45 -5.57
C LEU A 236 0.37 3.68 -4.77
N ASN A 237 0.08 4.81 -5.43
CA ASN A 237 -0.47 5.99 -4.77
C ASN A 237 -1.78 5.65 -4.03
N TRP A 238 -2.72 4.95 -4.68
CA TRP A 238 -3.97 4.53 -4.03
C TRP A 238 -3.77 3.56 -2.88
N THR A 239 -3.03 2.47 -3.11
CA THR A 239 -2.81 1.44 -2.09
C THR A 239 -2.10 1.99 -0.85
N ASN A 240 -1.10 2.87 -1.03
CA ASN A 240 -0.41 3.53 0.08
C ASN A 240 -1.35 4.46 0.86
N ARG A 241 -2.15 5.28 0.17
CA ARG A 241 -3.11 6.20 0.80
C ARG A 241 -4.16 5.43 1.61
N VAL A 242 -4.78 4.40 1.02
CA VAL A 242 -5.79 3.57 1.70
C VAL A 242 -5.21 2.81 2.89
N MET A 243 -4.01 2.22 2.75
CA MET A 243 -3.31 1.54 3.84
C MET A 243 -3.01 2.51 4.99
N PHE A 244 -2.38 3.63 4.67
CA PHE A 244 -1.94 4.59 5.67
C PHE A 244 -3.14 5.21 6.43
N ALA A 245 -4.22 5.58 5.74
CA ALA A 245 -5.45 6.05 6.37
C ALA A 245 -6.00 5.03 7.36
N ASN A 246 -6.04 3.74 6.99
CA ASN A 246 -6.49 2.69 7.90
C ASN A 246 -5.54 2.50 9.09
N ALA A 247 -4.23 2.65 8.89
CA ALA A 247 -3.24 2.50 9.94
C ALA A 247 -3.38 3.58 11.04
N ILE A 248 -3.64 4.84 10.66
CA ILE A 248 -3.63 5.96 11.60
C ILE A 248 -4.97 6.18 12.35
N LYS A 249 -6.06 5.47 12.01
CA LYS A 249 -7.40 5.66 12.63
C LYS A 249 -7.38 5.66 14.16
N LYS A 250 -6.51 4.87 14.77
CA LYS A 250 -6.37 4.80 16.24
C LYS A 250 -5.91 6.12 16.87
N TYR A 251 -5.14 6.92 16.12
CA TYR A 251 -4.50 8.14 16.59
C TYR A 251 -5.19 9.40 16.05
N HIS A 252 -5.82 9.32 14.88
CA HIS A 252 -6.48 10.45 14.23
C HIS A 252 -7.92 10.10 13.85
N ASN A 253 -8.88 10.73 14.54
CA ASN A 253 -10.31 10.47 14.31
C ASN A 253 -10.77 10.83 12.89
N CYS A 254 -10.15 11.82 12.25
CA CYS A 254 -10.48 12.19 10.87
C CYS A 254 -10.30 11.01 9.91
N ALA A 255 -9.30 10.15 10.15
CA ALA A 255 -9.01 9.01 9.29
C ALA A 255 -10.12 7.94 9.28
N TYR A 256 -11.09 7.99 10.21
CA TYR A 256 -12.27 7.12 10.12
C TYR A 256 -13.13 7.38 8.88
N ALA A 257 -13.03 8.56 8.26
CA ALA A 257 -13.71 8.88 7.00
C ALA A 257 -13.32 7.92 5.87
N ILE A 258 -12.16 7.24 5.95
CA ILE A 258 -11.76 6.22 4.95
C ILE A 258 -12.78 5.07 4.84
N LYS A 259 -13.62 4.86 5.87
CA LYS A 259 -14.70 3.86 5.85
C LYS A 259 -15.80 4.18 4.86
N ASP A 260 -15.91 5.45 4.45
CA ASP A 260 -16.91 5.90 3.50
C ASP A 260 -16.52 5.59 2.04
N ILE A 261 -15.27 5.13 1.79
CA ILE A 261 -14.90 4.55 0.50
C ILE A 261 -15.49 3.14 0.40
N ASP A 262 -16.62 3.06 -0.30
CA ASP A 262 -17.39 1.83 -0.54
C ASP A 262 -17.76 1.65 -2.02
N TYR A 263 -18.53 0.60 -2.32
CA TYR A 263 -18.95 0.24 -3.69
C TYR A 263 -19.85 1.26 -4.38
N THR A 264 -20.31 2.30 -3.67
CA THR A 264 -21.11 3.40 -4.24
C THR A 264 -20.27 4.62 -4.61
N THR A 265 -19.01 4.67 -4.16
CA THR A 265 -18.09 5.76 -4.45
C THR A 265 -17.41 5.60 -5.80
N SER A 266 -17.04 6.73 -6.42
CA SER A 266 -16.13 6.78 -7.56
C SER A 266 -14.69 7.13 -7.12
N PRO A 267 -13.68 6.99 -7.99
CA PRO A 267 -12.31 7.44 -7.69
C PRO A 267 -12.22 8.91 -7.26
N ASN A 268 -13.06 9.78 -7.84
CA ASN A 268 -13.15 11.19 -7.44
C ASN A 268 -13.73 11.36 -6.04
N ASP A 269 -14.77 10.61 -5.70
CA ASP A 269 -15.33 10.63 -4.34
C ASP A 269 -14.29 10.14 -3.31
N GLY A 270 -13.53 9.10 -3.66
CA GLY A 270 -12.41 8.64 -2.83
C GLY A 270 -11.33 9.70 -2.61
N ASN A 271 -11.00 10.48 -3.65
CA ASN A 271 -10.07 11.60 -3.51
C ASN A 271 -10.63 12.69 -2.58
N ASN A 272 -11.91 13.02 -2.71
CA ASN A 272 -12.58 14.01 -1.82
C ASN A 272 -12.60 13.53 -0.36
N ILE A 273 -12.88 12.24 -0.12
CA ILE A 273 -12.85 11.64 1.22
C ILE A 273 -11.45 11.76 1.83
N ILE A 274 -10.40 11.46 1.06
CA ILE A 274 -9.02 11.57 1.53
C ILE A 274 -8.60 13.03 1.73
N GLU A 275 -9.05 13.94 0.88
CA GLU A 275 -8.82 15.38 1.07
C GLU A 275 -9.44 15.88 2.39
N HIS A 276 -10.64 15.42 2.73
CA HIS A 276 -11.26 15.73 4.02
C HIS A 276 -10.43 15.20 5.22
N ILE A 277 -9.77 14.05 5.08
CA ILE A 277 -8.83 13.54 6.10
C ILE A 277 -7.63 14.49 6.25
N VAL A 278 -7.09 14.98 5.13
CA VAL A 278 -5.95 15.91 5.07
C VAL A 278 -6.27 17.28 5.64
N GLU A 279 -7.46 17.81 5.41
CA GLU A 279 -7.88 19.11 5.97
C GLU A 279 -7.86 19.12 7.50
N GLN A 280 -7.92 17.95 8.13
CA GLN A 280 -7.98 17.79 9.58
C GLN A 280 -6.65 17.26 10.19
N GLY A 281 -5.58 17.09 9.39
CA GLY A 281 -4.26 16.68 9.87
C GLY A 281 -3.12 16.71 8.83
N ASP A 282 -1.88 16.90 9.26
CA ASP A 282 -0.60 16.88 8.47
C ASP A 282 -0.18 15.53 7.93
N PHE A 283 -1.10 14.89 7.21
CA PHE A 283 -0.76 13.78 6.34
C PHE A 283 -0.79 14.22 4.88
N TYR A 284 -0.76 15.53 4.61
CA TYR A 284 -0.83 16.11 3.27
C TYR A 284 0.17 15.44 2.33
N ASN A 285 1.41 15.29 2.77
CA ASN A 285 2.46 14.69 1.94
C ASN A 285 2.26 13.17 1.71
N VAL A 286 1.56 12.44 2.59
CA VAL A 286 1.20 11.02 2.33
C VAL A 286 -0.03 10.91 1.44
N PHE A 287 -1.02 11.78 1.65
CA PHE A 287 -2.33 11.70 1.02
C PHE A 287 -2.47 12.48 -0.28
N LYS A 288 -1.45 13.25 -0.67
CA LYS A 288 -1.45 14.02 -1.91
C LYS A 288 -1.73 13.10 -3.11
N PRO A 289 -2.76 13.38 -3.91
CA PRO A 289 -3.04 12.59 -5.10
C PRO A 289 -1.91 12.75 -6.12
N LEU A 290 -1.57 11.67 -6.80
CA LEU A 290 -0.80 11.77 -8.05
C LEU A 290 -1.72 12.39 -9.12
N GLU A 291 -1.15 13.17 -10.05
CA GLU A 291 -1.92 13.72 -11.16
C GLU A 291 -2.63 12.57 -11.92
N PHE A 292 -3.89 12.77 -12.32
CA PHE A 292 -4.70 11.75 -13.02
C PHE A 292 -4.94 10.43 -12.26
N ASN A 293 -4.76 10.39 -10.94
CA ASN A 293 -5.03 9.17 -10.17
C ASN A 293 -6.53 8.80 -10.14
N GLU A 294 -7.42 9.68 -10.56
CA GLU A 294 -8.85 9.43 -10.76
C GLU A 294 -9.16 8.63 -12.04
N VAL A 295 -8.20 8.52 -12.98
CA VAL A 295 -8.37 7.83 -14.27
C VAL A 295 -8.25 6.31 -14.08
N ILE A 296 -9.12 5.76 -13.25
CA ILE A 296 -9.17 4.34 -12.88
C ILE A 296 -10.43 3.69 -13.45
N PRO A 297 -10.31 2.54 -14.14
CA PRO A 297 -11.47 1.75 -14.55
C PRO A 297 -12.33 1.31 -13.36
N GLU A 298 -13.64 1.24 -13.53
CA GLU A 298 -14.59 0.80 -12.49
C GLU A 298 -14.17 -0.53 -11.85
N ASP A 299 -13.76 -1.50 -12.67
CA ASP A 299 -13.28 -2.80 -12.22
C ASP A 299 -12.05 -2.73 -11.30
N THR A 300 -11.13 -1.79 -11.56
CA THR A 300 -9.96 -1.56 -10.71
C THR A 300 -10.34 -0.82 -9.44
N TRP A 301 -11.29 0.11 -9.53
CA TRP A 301 -11.79 0.82 -8.36
C TRP A 301 -12.47 -0.13 -7.37
N ILE A 302 -13.24 -1.10 -7.86
CA ILE A 302 -13.80 -2.18 -7.03
C ILE A 302 -12.69 -2.93 -6.27
N ASP A 303 -11.58 -3.29 -6.92
CA ASP A 303 -10.47 -3.97 -6.25
C ASP A 303 -9.80 -3.08 -5.16
N ILE A 304 -9.76 -1.75 -5.35
CA ILE A 304 -9.30 -0.79 -4.33
C ILE A 304 -10.28 -0.72 -3.16
N VAL A 305 -11.59 -0.74 -3.43
CA VAL A 305 -12.64 -0.80 -2.40
C VAL A 305 -12.55 -2.11 -1.62
N ASP A 306 -12.42 -3.26 -2.29
CA ASP A 306 -12.22 -4.58 -1.67
C ASP A 306 -11.03 -4.54 -0.70
N TYR A 307 -9.90 -3.97 -1.14
CA TYR A 307 -8.72 -3.78 -0.30
C TYR A 307 -9.00 -2.90 0.92
N ASN A 308 -9.70 -1.76 0.75
CA ASN A 308 -10.09 -0.91 1.87
C ASN A 308 -11.00 -1.63 2.88
N GLN A 309 -12.03 -2.32 2.39
CA GLN A 309 -12.97 -3.06 3.23
C GLN A 309 -12.26 -4.18 3.99
N PHE A 310 -11.34 -4.90 3.36
CA PHE A 310 -10.50 -5.87 4.05
C PHE A 310 -9.74 -5.24 5.23
N LEU A 311 -9.10 -4.07 5.05
CA LEU A 311 -8.40 -3.39 6.14
C LEU A 311 -9.35 -2.94 7.26
N ILE A 312 -10.58 -2.56 6.94
CA ILE A 312 -11.60 -2.15 7.91
C ILE A 312 -12.10 -3.36 8.72
N GLU A 313 -12.43 -4.46 8.04
CA GLU A 313 -12.97 -5.68 8.66
C GLU A 313 -11.96 -6.36 9.58
N ASN A 314 -10.69 -6.40 9.18
CA ASN A 314 -9.60 -6.96 10.00
C ASN A 314 -9.14 -6.01 11.11
N ASN A 315 -9.85 -4.89 11.35
CA ASN A 315 -9.62 -3.92 12.43
C ASN A 315 -8.13 -3.54 12.57
N ILE A 316 -7.47 -3.14 11.49
CA ILE A 316 -6.03 -2.80 11.51
C ILE A 316 -5.69 -1.76 12.58
N GLU A 317 -6.63 -0.87 12.91
CA GLU A 317 -6.46 0.12 13.97
C GLU A 317 -6.37 -0.47 15.39
N LYS A 318 -6.82 -1.72 15.60
CA LYS A 318 -6.79 -2.41 16.90
C LYS A 318 -5.57 -3.30 17.08
N ILE A 319 -4.76 -3.46 16.04
CA ILE A 319 -3.53 -4.24 16.09
C ILE A 319 -2.52 -3.57 17.04
N GLU A 320 -1.65 -4.37 17.63
CA GLU A 320 -0.56 -3.89 18.47
C GLU A 320 0.33 -2.88 17.71
N GLN A 321 0.77 -1.84 18.42
CA GLN A 321 1.51 -0.72 17.84
C GLN A 321 2.79 -1.15 17.10
N GLY A 322 3.56 -2.09 17.64
CA GLY A 322 4.77 -2.59 16.97
C GLY A 322 4.47 -3.30 15.65
N VAL A 323 3.37 -4.05 15.60
CA VAL A 323 2.91 -4.73 14.39
C VAL A 323 2.43 -3.72 13.34
N LEU A 324 1.80 -2.62 13.77
CA LEU A 324 1.40 -1.55 12.87
C LEU A 324 2.60 -0.79 12.27
N GLN A 325 3.64 -0.56 13.08
CA GLN A 325 4.92 -0.03 12.59
C GLN A 325 5.54 -0.97 11.53
N ASP A 326 5.54 -2.28 11.78
CA ASP A 326 6.02 -3.27 10.82
C ASP A 326 5.23 -3.25 9.50
N ILE A 327 3.91 -3.01 9.54
CA ILE A 327 3.06 -2.86 8.34
C ILE A 327 3.52 -1.64 7.53
N LEU A 328 3.68 -0.48 8.17
CA LEU A 328 4.14 0.74 7.50
C LEU A 328 5.50 0.53 6.83
N GLU A 329 6.46 -0.07 7.55
CA GLU A 329 7.80 -0.32 7.03
C GLU A 329 7.82 -1.32 5.87
N LYS A 330 7.03 -2.40 5.94
CA LYS A 330 6.93 -3.34 4.83
C LYS A 330 6.20 -2.76 3.64
N THR A 331 5.16 -1.95 3.85
CA THR A 331 4.49 -1.25 2.75
C THR A 331 5.45 -0.32 2.02
N VAL A 332 6.31 0.39 2.74
CA VAL A 332 7.39 1.19 2.15
C VAL A 332 8.36 0.32 1.35
N ASN A 333 8.77 -0.84 1.89
CA ASN A 333 9.65 -1.76 1.19
C ASN A 333 9.02 -2.33 -0.09
N THR A 334 7.72 -2.68 -0.05
CA THR A 334 6.97 -3.09 -1.23
C THR A 334 6.89 -1.97 -2.25
N ALA A 335 6.51 -0.75 -1.84
CA ALA A 335 6.46 0.39 -2.73
C ALA A 335 7.83 0.68 -3.40
N LYS A 336 8.92 0.65 -2.62
CA LYS A 336 10.30 0.74 -3.13
C LYS A 336 10.63 -0.37 -4.12
N ARG A 337 10.21 -1.62 -3.83
CA ARG A 337 10.42 -2.79 -4.71
C ARG A 337 9.62 -2.69 -5.99
N GLU A 338 8.44 -2.10 -5.95
CA GLU A 338 7.59 -1.93 -7.12
C GLU A 338 8.07 -0.78 -8.03
N ILE A 339 8.80 0.21 -7.51
CA ILE A 339 9.42 1.30 -8.31
C ILE A 339 10.87 0.91 -8.70
N ARG A 340 11.06 -0.21 -9.41
CA ARG A 340 12.38 -0.82 -9.66
C ARG A 340 13.35 0.03 -10.49
N GLY A 341 13.98 1.01 -9.86
CA GLY A 341 15.13 1.70 -10.42
C GLY A 341 15.64 2.92 -9.65
N GLN A 342 15.01 3.30 -8.54
CA GLN A 342 15.71 4.10 -7.54
C GLN A 342 16.73 3.23 -6.82
N TYR A 343 18.01 3.61 -6.89
CA TYR A 343 19.03 3.08 -5.99
C TYR A 343 18.76 3.59 -4.58
N ALA A 344 17.67 3.12 -3.96
CA ALA A 344 17.34 3.45 -2.59
C ALA A 344 18.54 3.07 -1.73
N THR A 345 19.17 4.07 -1.10
CA THR A 345 20.37 3.90 -0.30
C THR A 345 20.07 2.83 0.75
N PRO A 346 20.79 1.70 0.80
CA PRO A 346 20.56 0.69 1.82
C PRO A 346 20.68 1.30 3.21
N TYR A 347 19.78 0.97 4.14
CA TYR A 347 19.73 1.64 5.45
C TYR A 347 21.07 1.63 6.19
N ARG A 348 21.80 0.50 6.15
CA ARG A 348 23.14 0.41 6.79
C ARG A 348 24.14 1.40 6.20
N LEU A 349 24.08 1.66 4.90
CA LEU A 349 24.93 2.66 4.26
C LEU A 349 24.49 4.07 4.67
N ALA A 350 23.19 4.35 4.66
CA ALA A 350 22.63 5.62 5.11
C ALA A 350 23.03 5.95 6.57
N ASP A 351 22.94 4.96 7.46
CA ASP A 351 23.35 5.09 8.86
C ASP A 351 24.85 5.36 9.00
N ILE A 352 25.70 4.62 8.28
CA ILE A 352 27.15 4.88 8.25
C ILE A 352 27.44 6.31 7.78
N LEU A 353 26.82 6.75 6.67
CA LEU A 353 27.00 8.10 6.14
C LEU A 353 26.61 9.17 7.17
N CYS A 354 25.47 9.02 7.84
CA CYS A 354 25.05 9.95 8.87
C CYS A 354 26.05 9.99 10.04
N GLN A 355 26.51 8.83 10.51
CA GLN A 355 27.41 8.74 11.66
C GLN A 355 28.82 9.28 11.40
N ILE A 356 29.32 9.24 10.16
CA ILE A 356 30.64 9.80 9.83
C ILE A 356 30.58 11.30 9.51
N THR A 357 29.43 11.80 9.07
CA THR A 357 29.29 13.19 8.61
C THR A 357 28.78 14.11 9.71
N VAL A 358 27.76 13.71 10.48
CA VAL A 358 27.11 14.57 11.48
C VAL A 358 28.00 14.78 12.69
N GLN A 359 28.46 16.02 12.88
CA GLN A 359 29.32 16.40 14.01
C GLN A 359 28.52 16.77 15.27
N ASP A 360 27.40 17.46 15.11
CA ASP A 360 26.51 17.84 16.22
C ASP A 360 25.07 17.44 15.91
N TRP A 361 24.61 16.39 16.58
CA TRP A 361 23.26 15.86 16.43
C TRP A 361 22.16 16.83 16.92
N ASN A 362 22.50 17.89 17.66
CA ASN A 362 21.52 18.90 18.11
C ASN A 362 21.25 19.98 17.06
N LYS A 363 22.09 20.14 16.04
CA LYS A 363 21.88 21.11 14.95
C LYS A 363 20.92 20.58 13.89
N ASP A 364 20.36 21.47 13.08
CA ASP A 364 19.56 21.08 11.93
C ASP A 364 20.35 20.22 10.95
N CYS A 365 19.77 19.10 10.54
CA CYS A 365 20.33 18.22 9.53
C CYS A 365 19.36 18.12 8.35
N ALA A 366 19.89 18.02 7.13
CA ALA A 366 19.05 17.90 5.94
C ALA A 366 19.43 16.74 5.02
N ASP A 367 18.42 16.19 4.36
CA ASP A 367 18.52 15.34 3.18
C ASP A 367 17.73 15.99 2.03
N LEU A 368 18.41 16.68 1.11
CA LEU A 368 17.77 17.50 0.08
C LEU A 368 17.68 16.81 -1.29
N CYS A 369 18.03 15.53 -1.35
CA CYS A 369 17.76 14.61 -2.46
C CYS A 369 17.21 13.30 -1.88
N ALA A 370 16.14 13.43 -1.10
CA ALA A 370 15.72 12.38 -0.16
C ALA A 370 15.23 11.11 -0.83
N GLY A 371 14.72 11.21 -2.07
CA GLY A 371 14.01 10.14 -2.75
C GLY A 371 12.95 9.55 -1.83
N THR A 372 13.14 8.29 -1.44
CA THR A 372 12.23 7.55 -0.54
C THR A 372 12.62 7.60 0.95
N GLY A 373 13.44 8.59 1.35
CA GLY A 373 13.63 9.01 2.74
C GLY A 373 14.57 8.15 3.60
N THR A 374 15.39 7.28 3.00
CA THR A 374 16.21 6.36 3.81
C THR A 374 17.28 7.08 4.65
N ILE A 375 17.91 8.14 4.12
CA ILE A 375 18.90 8.94 4.86
C ILE A 375 18.21 9.81 5.91
N ALA A 376 17.13 10.51 5.55
CA ALA A 376 16.30 11.22 6.52
C ALA A 376 15.88 10.33 7.73
N LYS A 377 15.46 9.08 7.47
CA LYS A 377 15.15 8.12 8.55
C LYS A 377 16.37 7.79 9.41
N ALA A 378 17.55 7.63 8.82
CA ALA A 378 18.78 7.39 9.56
C ALA A 378 19.15 8.60 10.45
N ILE A 379 18.97 9.83 9.96
CA ILE A 379 19.16 11.06 10.74
C ILE A 379 18.21 11.08 11.95
N ILE A 380 16.91 10.90 11.73
CA ILE A 380 15.89 10.90 12.79
C ILE A 380 16.19 9.85 13.84
N ASN A 381 16.49 8.61 13.44
CA ASN A 381 16.80 7.52 14.36
C ASN A 381 18.05 7.82 15.21
N ASN A 382 19.11 8.32 14.59
CA ASN A 382 20.34 8.67 15.30
C ASN A 382 20.14 9.85 16.27
N LYS A 383 19.34 10.85 15.90
CA LYS A 383 18.93 11.97 16.77
C LYS A 383 18.07 11.49 17.92
N ALA A 384 17.03 10.69 17.67
CA ALA A 384 16.14 10.16 18.70
C ALA A 384 16.90 9.34 19.76
N GLN A 385 17.87 8.52 19.32
CA GLN A 385 18.72 7.73 20.20
C GLN A 385 19.66 8.56 21.07
N ARG A 386 20.15 9.72 20.60
CA ARG A 386 21.15 10.55 21.31
C ARG A 386 20.54 11.70 22.12
N ILE A 387 19.51 12.34 21.58
CA ILE A 387 18.83 13.49 22.20
C ILE A 387 17.77 13.01 23.21
N HIS A 388 17.30 11.76 23.07
CA HIS A 388 16.22 11.18 23.87
C HIS A 388 14.93 12.02 23.84
N ARG A 389 14.70 12.71 22.71
CA ARG A 389 13.52 13.54 22.43
C ARG A 389 13.12 13.37 20.98
N ALA A 390 12.04 12.62 20.75
CA ALA A 390 11.51 12.38 19.41
C ALA A 390 11.13 13.69 18.72
N ASP A 391 10.43 14.59 19.43
CA ASP A 391 10.02 15.89 18.90
C ASP A 391 11.19 16.71 18.35
N LYS A 392 12.30 16.81 19.09
CA LYS A 392 13.51 17.48 18.60
C LYS A 392 14.14 16.75 17.40
N ALA A 393 14.10 15.43 17.36
CA ALA A 393 14.68 14.66 16.26
C ALA A 393 13.98 14.97 14.94
N PHE A 394 12.66 15.04 14.94
CA PHE A 394 11.84 15.40 13.78
C PHE A 394 11.96 16.90 13.44
N MET A 395 11.78 17.80 14.42
CA MET A 395 11.81 19.25 14.19
C MET A 395 13.16 19.80 13.69
N THR A 396 14.26 19.06 13.88
CA THR A 396 15.61 19.44 13.40
C THR A 396 16.11 18.55 12.27
N THR A 397 15.21 17.80 11.63
CA THR A 397 15.51 17.02 10.43
C THR A 397 14.67 17.54 9.28
N TRP A 398 15.35 17.97 8.23
CA TRP A 398 14.75 18.53 7.03
C TRP A 398 14.91 17.56 5.87
N MET A 399 13.88 17.42 5.03
CA MET A 399 13.99 16.62 3.83
C MET A 399 13.27 17.25 2.64
N SER A 400 13.91 17.18 1.48
CA SER A 400 13.35 17.66 0.22
C SER A 400 13.68 16.71 -0.91
N ASP A 401 12.83 16.71 -1.91
CA ASP A 401 13.09 16.10 -3.20
C ASP A 401 12.43 16.93 -4.31
N LYS A 402 13.00 16.90 -5.51
CA LYS A 402 12.41 17.52 -6.70
C LYS A 402 11.03 16.92 -6.99
N TYR A 403 10.85 15.65 -6.65
CA TYR A 403 9.68 14.88 -7.00
C TYR A 403 8.79 14.60 -5.79
N ALA A 404 7.51 14.95 -5.91
CA ALA A 404 6.54 14.74 -4.85
C ALA A 404 6.33 13.26 -4.51
N TYR A 405 6.35 12.35 -5.49
CA TYR A 405 5.97 10.95 -5.30
C TYR A 405 6.96 10.14 -4.43
N PRO A 406 8.28 10.14 -4.69
CA PRO A 406 9.26 9.54 -3.77
C PRO A 406 9.14 10.11 -2.35
N LEU A 407 8.87 11.41 -2.25
CA LEU A 407 8.69 12.11 -0.97
C LEU A 407 7.44 11.63 -0.19
N GLN A 408 6.37 11.19 -0.87
CA GLN A 408 5.23 10.54 -0.20
C GLN A 408 5.66 9.24 0.49
N ILE A 409 6.48 8.44 -0.20
CA ILE A 409 7.02 7.20 0.34
C ILE A 409 8.01 7.50 1.48
N ALA A 410 8.82 8.56 1.33
CA ALA A 410 9.69 9.06 2.39
C ALA A 410 8.90 9.40 3.64
N ASN A 411 7.75 10.07 3.51
CA ASN A 411 6.89 10.41 4.64
C ASN A 411 6.42 9.16 5.40
N ILE A 412 5.87 8.16 4.70
CA ILE A 412 5.48 6.89 5.34
C ILE A 412 6.71 6.21 5.97
N ALA A 413 7.88 6.28 5.32
CA ALA A 413 9.11 5.67 5.82
C ALA A 413 9.54 6.28 7.15
N VAL A 414 9.58 7.61 7.25
CA VAL A 414 10.01 8.34 8.46
C VAL A 414 8.93 8.41 9.53
N THR A 415 7.68 8.12 9.18
CA THR A 415 6.58 8.09 10.14
C THR A 415 6.87 7.08 11.24
N ASP A 416 6.90 7.58 12.48
CA ASP A 416 6.89 6.78 13.69
C ASP A 416 5.52 6.94 14.34
N ILE A 417 4.88 5.81 14.61
CA ILE A 417 3.59 5.75 15.31
C ILE A 417 3.59 6.43 16.69
N HIS A 418 4.75 6.56 17.32
CA HIS A 418 4.95 7.31 18.57
C HIS A 418 5.11 8.82 18.36
N ALA A 419 5.33 9.27 17.13
CA ALA A 419 5.60 10.64 16.74
C ALA A 419 4.62 11.19 15.70
N LEU A 420 3.47 10.54 15.48
CA LEU A 420 2.46 10.96 14.48
C LEU A 420 1.97 12.40 14.63
N ASN A 421 2.05 12.96 15.84
CA ASN A 421 1.63 14.33 16.15
C ASN A 421 2.77 15.35 16.04
N ILE A 422 3.93 14.98 15.51
CA ILE A 422 5.08 15.88 15.33
C ILE A 422 5.20 16.21 13.83
N PRO A 423 5.18 17.51 13.46
CA PRO A 423 5.31 17.89 12.06
C PRO A 423 6.67 17.48 11.50
N ILE A 424 6.70 17.21 10.21
CA ILE A 424 7.91 16.81 9.49
C ILE A 424 8.29 17.93 8.54
N ASN A 425 9.53 18.43 8.63
CA ASN A 425 10.06 19.49 7.77
C ASN A 425 10.32 18.95 6.36
N MET A 426 9.26 18.81 5.57
CA MET A 426 9.23 18.13 4.28
C MET A 426 8.62 19.02 3.20
N PHE A 427 9.32 19.19 2.08
CA PHE A 427 8.89 20.05 0.98
C PHE A 427 9.34 19.51 -0.39
N THR A 428 8.64 19.89 -1.46
CA THR A 428 8.99 19.49 -2.83
C THR A 428 9.57 20.67 -3.59
N THR A 429 10.87 20.63 -3.88
CA THR A 429 11.59 21.73 -4.55
C THR A 429 12.85 21.19 -5.22
N ASP A 430 13.23 21.76 -6.37
CA ASP A 430 14.51 21.45 -7.01
C ASP A 430 15.66 21.96 -6.13
N ILE A 431 16.72 21.16 -5.94
CA ILE A 431 17.81 21.51 -5.02
C ILE A 431 18.47 22.84 -5.36
N PHE A 432 18.52 23.23 -6.63
CA PHE A 432 19.13 24.50 -7.02
C PHE A 432 18.30 25.73 -6.61
N GLU A 433 17.01 25.54 -6.30
CA GLU A 433 16.09 26.60 -5.87
C GLU A 433 16.03 26.79 -4.35
N VAL A 434 16.53 25.83 -3.57
CA VAL A 434 16.44 25.87 -2.11
C VAL A 434 17.33 26.98 -1.55
N GLU A 435 16.79 27.97 -0.86
CA GLU A 435 17.57 29.01 -0.16
C GLU A 435 17.33 29.01 1.35
N THR A 436 18.37 29.39 2.11
CA THR A 436 18.20 29.67 3.54
C THR A 436 17.30 30.88 3.72
N GLY A 437 16.35 30.80 4.65
CA GLY A 437 15.37 31.84 4.90
C GLY A 437 14.07 31.69 4.08
N ASP A 438 14.03 30.74 3.15
CA ASP A 438 12.79 30.41 2.44
C ASP A 438 11.74 29.90 3.42
N LYS A 439 10.50 30.27 3.13
CA LYS A 439 9.33 29.86 3.91
C LYS A 439 8.70 28.65 3.26
N ILE A 440 8.66 27.55 4.00
CA ILE A 440 7.92 26.36 3.61
C ILE A 440 6.62 26.29 4.39
N LYS A 441 5.58 25.79 3.71
CA LYS A 441 4.30 25.49 4.36
C LYS A 441 4.25 24.01 4.68
N ILE A 442 4.09 23.71 5.95
CA ILE A 442 3.83 22.38 6.50
C ILE A 442 2.42 22.42 7.08
N LYS A 443 1.73 21.29 7.17
CA LYS A 443 0.45 21.23 7.89
C LYS A 443 0.73 20.87 9.35
N ASN A 444 -0.21 21.12 10.26
CA ASN A 444 -0.12 20.64 11.63
C ASN A 444 -0.77 19.24 11.73
N PRO A 445 -0.05 18.20 12.22
CA PRO A 445 -0.56 16.82 12.30
C PRO A 445 -1.79 16.65 13.19
N ILE A 446 -2.03 17.62 14.07
CA ILE A 446 -3.12 17.57 15.05
C ILE A 446 -4.42 18.16 14.49
N ASP A 447 -4.35 19.24 13.71
CA ASP A 447 -5.54 20.02 13.34
C ASP A 447 -5.57 20.51 11.87
N GLY A 448 -4.56 20.17 11.05
CA GLY A 448 -4.50 20.54 9.63
C GLY A 448 -4.26 22.03 9.36
N SER A 449 -3.97 22.84 10.40
CA SER A 449 -3.60 24.25 10.20
C SER A 449 -2.26 24.40 9.48
N ASP A 450 -2.07 25.52 8.79
CA ASP A 450 -0.79 25.82 8.14
C ASP A 450 0.25 26.23 9.19
N ILE A 451 1.39 25.54 9.20
CA ILE A 451 2.62 25.90 9.90
C ILE A 451 3.57 26.47 8.86
N GLU A 452 4.09 27.66 9.10
CA GLU A 452 5.15 28.24 8.30
C GLU A 452 6.49 27.99 9.00
N GLU A 453 7.35 27.24 8.35
CA GLU A 453 8.72 27.00 8.82
C GLU A 453 9.72 27.70 7.91
N ILE A 454 10.83 28.15 8.48
CA ILE A 454 11.87 28.87 7.75
C ILE A 454 13.07 27.93 7.59
N ILE A 455 13.50 27.70 6.34
CA ILE A 455 14.66 26.86 6.04
C ILE A 455 15.89 27.45 6.77
N PRO A 456 16.50 26.71 7.72
CA PRO A 456 17.64 27.19 8.48
C PRO A 456 18.92 26.99 7.68
N GLN A 457 20.02 27.54 8.18
CA GLN A 457 21.33 26.99 7.83
C GLN A 457 21.49 25.64 8.52
N PHE A 458 22.02 24.66 7.79
CA PHE A 458 22.17 23.31 8.28
C PHE A 458 23.53 23.11 8.96
N GLY A 459 23.53 22.45 10.12
CA GLY A 459 24.76 21.98 10.73
C GLY A 459 25.37 20.82 9.95
N THR A 460 24.55 20.04 9.23
CA THR A 460 25.02 18.96 8.37
C THR A 460 24.01 18.66 7.27
N ILE A 461 24.49 18.36 6.06
CA ILE A 461 23.67 17.83 4.96
C ILE A 461 24.22 16.46 4.58
N VAL A 462 23.34 15.46 4.51
CA VAL A 462 23.67 14.10 4.05
C VAL A 462 22.63 13.71 3.01
N SER A 463 23.07 13.48 1.77
CA SER A 463 22.17 13.11 0.67
C SER A 463 22.85 12.15 -0.31
N ASN A 464 22.05 11.29 -0.93
CA ASN A 464 22.47 10.48 -2.06
C ASN A 464 22.14 11.22 -3.35
N LEU A 465 23.14 11.87 -3.94
CA LEU A 465 22.94 12.78 -5.06
C LEU A 465 22.53 12.04 -6.35
N PRO A 466 21.70 12.66 -7.21
CA PRO A 466 21.26 12.07 -8.46
C PRO A 466 22.40 11.97 -9.49
N PHE A 467 22.62 10.78 -10.05
CA PHE A 467 23.56 10.53 -11.15
C PHE A 467 22.82 10.72 -12.49
N VAL A 468 22.92 11.91 -13.09
CA VAL A 468 22.19 12.26 -14.32
C VAL A 468 23.17 12.77 -15.37
N GLU A 469 23.38 11.95 -16.40
CA GLU A 469 24.24 12.30 -17.53
C GLU A 469 23.77 13.62 -18.18
N TYR A 470 24.72 14.44 -18.65
CA TYR A 470 24.46 15.79 -19.17
C TYR A 470 23.40 15.87 -20.29
N ASN A 471 23.24 14.80 -21.06
CA ASN A 471 22.31 14.68 -22.19
C ASN A 471 20.91 14.22 -21.76
N LYS A 472 20.71 13.92 -20.47
CA LYS A 472 19.46 13.44 -19.87
C LYS A 472 18.91 14.38 -18.81
N VAL A 473 19.66 15.41 -18.44
CA VAL A 473 19.19 16.50 -17.58
C VAL A 473 17.99 17.20 -18.23
N ALA A 474 16.93 17.39 -17.46
CA ALA A 474 15.71 18.05 -17.91
C ALA A 474 15.96 19.51 -18.33
N ASP A 475 15.17 20.02 -19.29
CA ASP A 475 15.40 21.34 -19.90
C ASP A 475 15.37 22.50 -18.88
N ASP A 476 14.56 22.38 -17.83
CA ASP A 476 14.46 23.31 -16.70
C ASP A 476 15.73 23.36 -15.84
N GLU A 477 16.47 22.27 -15.74
CA GLU A 477 17.75 22.22 -15.00
C GLU A 477 18.93 22.74 -15.81
N GLN A 478 18.83 22.80 -17.13
CA GLN A 478 19.92 23.29 -17.99
C GLN A 478 20.27 24.75 -17.68
N GLU A 479 19.26 25.57 -17.32
CA GLU A 479 19.47 26.96 -16.92
C GLU A 479 20.21 27.04 -15.58
N TYR A 480 19.78 26.27 -14.57
CA TYR A 480 20.48 26.18 -13.29
C TYR A 480 21.92 25.69 -13.45
N ILE A 481 22.15 24.65 -14.27
CA ILE A 481 23.51 24.15 -14.54
C ILE A 481 24.37 25.21 -15.22
N ALA A 482 23.82 26.00 -16.14
CA ALA A 482 24.57 27.06 -16.81
C ALA A 482 24.99 28.14 -15.80
N GLN A 483 24.06 28.58 -14.94
CA GLN A 483 24.32 29.56 -13.88
C GLN A 483 25.36 29.04 -12.89
N TRP A 484 25.20 27.80 -12.41
CA TRP A 484 26.15 27.18 -11.49
C TRP A 484 27.53 26.94 -12.10
N ARG A 485 27.60 26.58 -13.38
CA ARG A 485 28.88 26.47 -14.10
C ARG A 485 29.64 27.81 -14.09
N GLU A 486 28.95 28.91 -14.36
CA GLU A 486 29.54 30.24 -14.34
C GLU A 486 29.96 30.63 -12.92
N LYS A 487 29.08 30.45 -11.94
CA LYS A 487 29.33 30.74 -10.52
C LYS A 487 30.54 29.97 -9.98
N ILE A 488 30.64 28.67 -10.25
CA ILE A 488 31.79 27.83 -9.85
C ILE A 488 33.07 28.29 -10.55
N THR A 489 33.01 28.60 -11.85
CA THR A 489 34.18 29.10 -12.58
C THR A 489 34.68 30.42 -12.00
N ASN A 490 33.78 31.34 -11.66
CA ASN A 490 34.11 32.66 -11.13
C ASN A 490 34.63 32.60 -9.69
N SER A 491 34.09 31.71 -8.85
CA SER A 491 34.46 31.59 -7.44
C SER A 491 35.70 30.72 -7.19
N THR A 492 35.92 29.68 -8.00
CA THR A 492 36.98 28.67 -7.76
C THR A 492 38.05 28.62 -8.86
N GLY A 493 37.78 29.18 -10.05
CA GLY A 493 38.60 28.99 -11.24
C GLY A 493 38.46 27.63 -11.93
N ILE A 494 37.69 26.70 -11.36
CA ILE A 494 37.46 25.36 -11.93
C ILE A 494 36.42 25.45 -13.04
N LYS A 495 36.77 24.93 -14.22
CA LYS A 495 35.87 24.92 -15.39
C LYS A 495 35.25 23.53 -15.58
N PHE A 496 33.94 23.44 -15.40
CA PHE A 496 33.17 22.27 -15.79
C PHE A 496 32.85 22.27 -17.27
N THR A 497 32.86 21.09 -17.88
CA THR A 497 32.52 20.93 -19.30
C THR A 497 31.02 20.76 -19.44
N ARG A 498 30.50 20.88 -20.68
CA ARG A 498 29.10 20.55 -20.98
C ARG A 498 28.76 19.07 -20.77
N LYS A 499 29.76 18.21 -20.55
CA LYS A 499 29.57 16.78 -20.29
C LYS A 499 29.58 16.40 -18.81
N THR A 500 29.71 17.40 -17.93
CA THR A 500 29.74 17.18 -16.49
C THR A 500 28.35 16.78 -16.00
N ASP A 501 28.30 15.69 -15.24
CA ASP A 501 27.12 15.11 -14.61
C ASP A 501 26.56 16.02 -13.49
N LEU A 502 25.24 15.98 -13.28
CA LEU A 502 24.48 16.85 -12.37
C LEU A 502 25.04 16.85 -10.94
N TYR A 503 25.39 15.67 -10.41
CA TYR A 503 25.89 15.54 -9.02
C TYR A 503 27.16 16.35 -8.75
N ASN A 504 27.90 16.80 -9.77
CA ASN A 504 29.09 17.61 -9.57
C ASN A 504 28.77 19.08 -9.23
N TYR A 505 27.59 19.56 -9.59
CA TYR A 505 27.16 20.94 -9.32
C TYR A 505 26.51 21.06 -7.93
N ILE A 506 25.75 20.04 -7.53
CA ILE A 506 24.95 20.04 -6.30
C ILE A 506 25.79 20.32 -5.02
N PRO A 507 26.99 19.75 -4.82
CA PRO A 507 27.81 20.03 -3.63
C PRO A 507 28.10 21.52 -3.41
N PHE A 508 28.24 22.31 -4.48
CA PHE A 508 28.44 23.75 -4.37
C PHE A 508 27.19 24.46 -3.89
N LYS A 509 26.01 24.03 -4.35
CA LYS A 509 24.73 24.53 -3.85
C LYS A 509 24.53 24.16 -2.38
N LEU A 510 24.78 22.90 -2.01
CA LEU A 510 24.66 22.43 -0.63
C LEU A 510 25.58 23.19 0.33
N TYR A 511 26.79 23.55 -0.12
CA TYR A 511 27.74 24.31 0.69
C TYR A 511 27.18 25.68 1.13
N GLU A 512 26.37 26.35 0.30
CA GLU A 512 25.74 27.64 0.65
C GLU A 512 24.69 27.53 1.75
N LEU A 513 24.15 26.33 1.95
CA LEU A 513 23.11 26.04 2.94
C LEU A 513 23.70 25.60 4.29
N LEU A 514 25.01 25.40 4.38
CA LEU A 514 25.66 25.02 5.63
C LEU A 514 25.91 26.23 6.52
N VAL A 515 25.87 26.01 7.84
CA VAL A 515 26.34 27.00 8.81
C VAL A 515 27.81 27.31 8.53
N SER A 516 28.16 28.59 8.50
CA SER A 516 29.54 29.03 8.39
C SER A 516 30.36 28.51 9.58
N ASP A 517 31.47 27.84 9.33
CA ASP A 517 32.44 27.55 10.38
C ASP A 517 33.10 28.88 10.79
N GLU A 518 32.72 29.43 11.95
CA GLU A 518 33.47 30.50 12.65
C GLU A 518 34.71 29.96 13.35
#